data_AF-A0A4R6S300-F1
#
_entry.id   AF-A0A4R6S300-F1
#
_cell.length_a   1.000
_cell.length_b   1.000
_cell.length_c   1.000
_cell.angle_alpha   90.00
_cell.angle_beta   90.00
_cell.angle_gamma   90.00
#
_symmetry.space_group_name_H-M   'P 1'
#
loop_
_entity.id
_entity.type
_entity.pdbx_description
1 polymer ?
#
loop_
_entity_poly.entity_id
_entity_poly.type
_entity_poly.pdbx_seq_one_letter_code
_entity_poly.pdbx_strand_id
1 'polypeptide(L)' 'MSDAPEANENDEATPETEDVKRKFREALERKQAATTARAAHADASSKVHDSHGRAGGKRQFRRKSG' A
#
# COMPACT_ATOMS: atom_id res chain seq x y z
N MET A 1 21.98 5.94 18.17
CA MET A 1 20.90 6.89 17.87
C MET A 1 19.62 6.29 18.44
N SER A 2 19.36 6.53 19.72
CA SER A 2 18.16 6.06 20.43
C SER A 2 17.38 7.33 20.78
N ASP A 3 16.61 7.81 19.80
CA ASP A 3 15.70 8.93 20.01
C ASP A 3 14.44 8.34 20.64
N ALA A 4 14.42 8.25 21.97
CA ALA A 4 13.23 7.89 22.71
C ALA A 4 12.34 9.14 22.76
N PRO A 5 11.05 9.07 22.41
CA PRO A 5 10.19 10.23 22.51
C PRO A 5 10.03 10.58 23.99
N GLU A 6 10.59 11.73 24.40
CA GLU A 6 10.24 12.38 25.66
C GLU A 6 8.72 12.54 25.68
N ALA A 7 8.06 11.80 26.57
CA ALA A 7 6.63 11.92 26.78
C ALA A 7 6.36 13.34 27.28
N ASN A 8 5.71 14.17 26.46
CA ASN A 8 5.28 15.50 26.85
C ASN A 8 4.31 15.37 28.04
N GLU A 9 4.79 15.70 29.23
CA GLU A 9 4.03 15.66 30.49
C GLU A 9 2.90 16.71 30.57
N ASN A 10 2.75 17.55 29.55
CA ASN A 10 1.77 18.64 29.46
C ASN A 10 0.42 18.23 28.86
N ASP A 11 0.18 16.93 28.69
CA ASP A 11 -1.09 16.41 28.23
C ASP A 11 -2.08 16.41 29.39
N GLU A 12 -2.58 17.60 29.77
CA GLU A 12 -3.65 17.75 30.74
C GLU A 12 -4.84 16.88 30.26
N ALA A 13 -5.05 15.75 30.96
CA ALA A 13 -6.00 14.69 30.61
C ALA A 13 -7.42 15.17 30.91
N THR A 14 -7.86 16.16 30.15
CA THR A 14 -9.25 16.55 30.06
C THR A 14 -9.98 15.49 29.22
N PRO A 15 -11.26 15.21 29.47
CA PRO A 15 -12.00 14.20 28.72
C PRO A 15 -11.96 14.45 27.20
N GLU A 16 -11.94 15.71 26.79
CA GLU A 16 -11.81 16.13 25.39
C GLU A 16 -10.47 15.76 24.76
N THR A 17 -9.34 15.96 25.47
CA THR A 17 -8.00 15.62 24.94
C THR A 17 -7.81 14.10 24.82
N GLU A 18 -8.38 13.33 25.75
CA GLU A 18 -8.35 11.86 25.69
C GLU A 18 -9.18 11.30 24.53
N ASP A 19 -10.34 11.88 24.23
CA ASP A 19 -11.16 11.49 23.08
C ASP A 19 -10.46 11.82 21.75
N VAL A 20 -9.77 12.95 21.65
CA VAL A 20 -8.96 13.31 20.48
C VAL A 20 -7.81 12.32 20.30
N LYS A 21 -7.07 12.00 21.35
CA LYS A 21 -5.97 11.01 21.30
C LYS A 21 -6.47 9.62 20.90
N ARG A 22 -7.65 9.21 21.38
CA ARG A 22 -8.26 7.93 21.01
C ARG A 22 -8.58 7.87 19.52
N LYS A 23 -9.23 8.92 19.00
CA LYS A 23 -9.54 9.03 17.55
C LYS A 23 -8.27 9.03 16.71
N PHE A 24 -7.23 9.72 17.17
CA PHE A 24 -5.96 9.78 16.45
C PHE A 24 -5.26 8.42 16.39
N ARG A 25 -5.25 7.67 17.49
CA ARG A 25 -4.77 6.28 17.55
C ARG A 25 -5.55 5.38 16.60
N GLU A 26 -6.89 5.42 16.65
CA GLU A 26 -7.74 4.62 15.76
C GLU A 26 -7.48 4.95 14.27
N ALA A 27 -7.33 6.22 13.92
CA ALA A 27 -7.03 6.64 12.56
C ALA A 27 -5.65 6.14 12.10
N LEU A 28 -4.66 6.16 12.99
CA LEU A 28 -3.31 5.68 12.72
C LEU A 28 -3.30 4.16 12.51
N GLU A 29 -3.99 3.40 13.36
CA GLU A 29 -4.18 1.96 13.21
C GLU A 29 -4.89 1.62 11.89
N ARG A 30 -5.98 2.33 11.56
CA ARG A 30 -6.71 2.15 10.29
C ARG A 30 -5.80 2.40 9.08
N LYS A 31 -4.95 3.43 9.12
CA LYS A 31 -3.98 3.73 8.06
C LYS A 31 -2.93 2.62 7.93
N GLN A 32 -2.38 2.16 9.05
CA GLN A 32 -1.39 1.08 9.06
C GLN A 32 -1.99 -0.24 8.52
N ALA A 33 -3.19 -0.60 8.95
CA ALA A 33 -3.91 -1.76 8.44
C ALA A 33 -4.13 -1.69 6.91
N ALA A 34 -4.51 -0.51 6.39
CA ALA A 34 -4.66 -0.30 4.95
C ALA A 34 -3.34 -0.44 4.18
N THR A 35 -2.22 0.03 4.74
CA THR A 35 -0.90 -0.15 4.13
C THR A 35 -0.45 -1.61 4.12
N THR A 36 -0.69 -2.35 5.20
CA THR A 36 -0.37 -3.78 5.28
C THR A 36 -1.21 -4.61 4.31
N ALA A 37 -2.51 -4.31 4.16
CA ALA A 37 -3.37 -4.96 3.18
C ALA A 37 -2.89 -4.75 1.74
N ARG A 38 -2.35 -3.57 1.41
CA ARG A 38 -1.76 -3.30 0.09
C ARG A 38 -0.44 -4.05 -0.14
N ALA A 39 0.35 -4.25 0.93
CA ALA A 39 1.59 -5.02 0.88
C ALA A 39 1.37 -6.53 0.77
N ALA A 40 0.22 -7.06 1.20
CA ALA A 40 -0.10 -8.49 1.08
C ALA A 40 -0.05 -9.02 -0.38
N HIS A 41 -0.25 -8.15 -1.37
CA HIS A 41 -0.11 -8.47 -2.79
C HIS A 41 1.29 -8.17 -3.36
N ALA A 42 2.18 -7.51 -2.60
CA ALA A 42 3.54 -7.22 -3.03
C ALA A 42 4.44 -8.46 -2.92
N ASP A 43 4.26 -9.27 -1.88
CA ASP A 43 5.00 -10.54 -1.71
C ASP A 43 4.40 -11.69 -2.53
N ALA A 44 3.11 -11.59 -2.86
CA ALA A 44 2.48 -12.50 -3.80
C ALA A 44 2.87 -12.09 -5.23
N SER A 45 3.99 -12.64 -5.72
CA SER A 45 4.37 -12.48 -7.13
C SER A 45 3.16 -12.82 -8.01
N SER A 46 2.61 -11.84 -8.72
CA SER A 46 1.44 -12.07 -9.56
C SER A 46 1.76 -13.18 -10.55
N LYS A 47 0.86 -14.17 -10.69
CA LYS A 47 1.00 -15.22 -11.71
C LYS A 47 1.07 -14.64 -13.14
N VAL A 48 0.62 -13.39 -13.27
CA VAL A 48 0.82 -12.53 -14.42
C VAL A 48 2.24 -11.94 -14.36
N HIS A 49 3.14 -12.46 -15.17
CA HIS A 49 4.53 -11.97 -15.31
C HIS A 49 4.68 -10.85 -16.34
N ASP A 50 3.63 -10.57 -17.12
CA ASP A 50 3.67 -9.61 -18.23
C ASP A 50 2.28 -8.96 -18.36
N SER A 51 2.22 -7.63 -18.45
CA SER A 51 0.94 -6.89 -18.55
C SER A 51 0.25 -7.13 -19.89
N HIS A 52 1.03 -7.38 -20.94
CA HIS A 52 0.58 -7.80 -22.27
C HIS A 52 1.75 -8.48 -22.98
N GLY A 53 1.69 -9.81 -23.12
CA GLY A 53 2.62 -10.51 -24.02
C GLY A 53 2.54 -9.92 -25.44
N ARG A 54 3.68 -9.90 -26.16
CA ARG A 54 3.82 -9.30 -27.50
C ARG A 54 2.53 -9.46 -28.32
N ALA A 55 1.86 -8.34 -28.58
CA ALA A 55 0.63 -8.27 -29.33
C ALA A 55 0.86 -8.77 -30.79
N GLY A 56 0.66 -10.06 -31.01
CA GLY A 56 0.63 -10.70 -32.32
C GLY A 56 1.97 -10.83 -33.05
N GLY A 57 2.24 -12.02 -33.57
CA GLY A 57 3.30 -12.24 -34.56
C GLY A 57 2.98 -11.57 -35.90
N LYS A 58 4.03 -11.24 -36.67
CA LYS A 58 3.90 -10.65 -38.01
C LYS A 58 3.05 -11.58 -38.90
N ARG A 59 1.85 -11.16 -39.31
CA ARG A 59 1.04 -11.92 -40.26
C ARG A 59 1.62 -11.77 -41.66
N GLN A 60 2.27 -12.81 -42.17
CA GLN A 60 2.77 -12.83 -43.54
C GLN A 60 1.68 -13.36 -44.47
N PHE A 61 1.19 -12.49 -45.36
CA PHE A 61 0.29 -12.92 -46.42
C PHE A 61 1.13 -13.55 -47.53
N ARG A 62 1.00 -14.87 -47.72
CA ARG A 62 1.54 -15.52 -48.91
C ARG A 62 0.76 -15.02 -50.11
N ARG A 63 1.35 -14.12 -50.91
CA ARG A 63 0.75 -13.69 -52.18
C ARG A 63 0.75 -14.88 -53.12
N LYS A 64 -0.37 -15.10 -53.81
CA LYS A 64 -0.68 -16.29 -54.60
C LYS A 64 0.13 -16.44 -55.91
N SER A 65 1.12 -15.59 -56.18
CA SER A 65 1.97 -15.76 -57.35
C SER A 65 3.39 -15.30 -57.02
N GLY A 66 4.19 -16.25 -56.53
CA GLY A 66 5.63 -16.34 -56.75
C GLY A 66 5.87 -17.66 -57.47
#